data_AF-A0AAJ0DAI3-F1
#
_entry.id   AF-A0AAJ0DAI3-F1
#
_cell.length_a   1.000
_cell.length_b   1.000
_cell.length_c   1.000
_cell.angle_alpha   90.00
_cell.angle_beta   90.00
_cell.angle_gamma   90.00
#
_symmetry.space_group_name_H-M   'P 1'
#
loop_
_entity.id
_entity.type
_entity.pdbx_description
1 polymer ?
#
loop_
_entity_poly.entity_id
_entity_poly.type
_entity_poly.pdbx_seq_one_letter_code
_entity_poly.pdbx_strand_id
1 'polypeptide(L)'
;MIDQGVYPDGYEDEEGNIQEARNTDGIRQYLTQSRSSLSPSRWSESEFKQFKREDLRAGSESRVMINVVPLIARFKDRRYNTTGDIPLNNMEKFHPNVTTPKPGLYYGASPSQVDSRVQDDISRRPVVPNSFLAGKAKSGNADVAQRQGMYHGALGARSIHKLQNYGITTPTYDGNAYTISSSYCDGQLKMYTTHTAPLL
;
A
#
# COMPACT_ATOMS: atom_id res chain seq x y z
N MET A 1 -2.81 16.89 3.82
CA MET A 1 -3.37 16.40 2.54
C MET A 1 -4.90 16.54 2.50
N ILE A 2 -5.53 16.96 3.60
CA ILE A 2 -6.97 17.18 3.70
C ILE A 2 -7.44 18.21 2.66
N ASP A 3 -6.71 19.32 2.49
CA ASP A 3 -6.97 20.33 1.44
C ASP A 3 -6.96 19.78 -0.01
N GLN A 4 -6.50 18.53 -0.19
CA GLN A 4 -6.45 17.83 -1.48
C GLN A 4 -7.47 16.67 -1.54
N GLY A 5 -8.42 16.60 -0.61
CA GLY A 5 -9.42 15.54 -0.49
C GLY A 5 -8.82 14.19 -0.10
N VAL A 6 -7.78 14.19 0.74
CA VAL A 6 -7.19 12.97 1.31
C VAL A 6 -7.20 13.07 2.83
N TYR A 7 -8.07 12.27 3.44
CA TYR A 7 -8.34 12.28 4.87
C TYR A 7 -7.57 11.15 5.57
N PRO A 8 -6.91 11.43 6.71
CA PRO A 8 -6.20 10.41 7.48
C PRO A 8 -7.14 9.46 8.21
N ASP A 9 -6.60 8.33 8.66
CA ASP A 9 -7.26 7.44 9.60
C ASP A 9 -7.68 8.19 10.87
N GLY A 10 -8.91 7.98 11.32
CA GLY A 10 -9.52 8.71 12.44
C GLY A 10 -9.91 10.15 12.14
N TYR A 11 -9.93 10.59 10.87
CA TYR A 11 -10.52 11.88 10.52
C TYR A 11 -12.03 11.88 10.75
N GLU A 12 -12.50 12.89 11.48
CA GLU A 12 -13.91 13.15 11.75
C GLU A 12 -14.41 14.24 10.79
N ASP A 13 -15.59 14.05 10.19
CA ASP A 13 -16.29 15.10 9.43
C ASP A 13 -16.89 16.19 10.34
N GLU A 14 -17.55 17.19 9.76
CA GLU A 14 -18.12 18.33 10.51
C GLU A 14 -19.16 17.87 11.54
N GLU A 15 -19.79 16.73 11.29
CA GLU A 15 -20.74 16.06 12.18
C GLU A 15 -20.09 15.08 13.18
N GLY A 16 -18.77 14.93 13.16
CA GLY A 16 -18.03 14.04 14.06
C GLY A 16 -18.02 12.57 13.63
N ASN A 17 -18.44 12.24 12.40
CA ASN A 17 -18.44 10.87 11.91
C ASN A 17 -17.10 10.49 11.29
N ILE A 18 -16.69 9.25 11.52
CA ILE A 18 -15.54 8.64 10.86
C ILE A 18 -16.03 7.81 9.68
N GLN A 19 -15.57 8.13 8.49
CA GLN A 19 -15.92 7.41 7.27
C GLN A 19 -15.05 6.17 7.11
N GLU A 20 -15.65 4.98 7.25
CA GLU A 20 -15.00 3.69 6.97
C GLU A 20 -15.41 3.13 5.61
N ALA A 21 -14.53 2.33 5.01
CA ALA A 21 -14.86 1.64 3.77
C ALA A 21 -15.97 0.60 4.02
N ARG A 22 -16.90 0.46 3.07
CA ARG A 22 -18.04 -0.47 3.17
C ARG A 22 -17.63 -1.93 3.35
N ASN A 23 -16.49 -2.34 2.81
CA ASN A 23 -15.96 -3.70 2.90
C ASN A 23 -14.93 -3.90 4.05
N THR A 24 -14.86 -2.98 5.01
CA THR A 24 -13.87 -3.02 6.10
C THR A 24 -13.93 -4.32 6.90
N ASP A 25 -15.13 -4.81 7.23
CA ASP A 25 -15.29 -6.05 8.00
C ASP A 25 -14.74 -7.27 7.26
N GLY A 26 -15.00 -7.36 5.94
CA GLY A 26 -14.46 -8.44 5.11
C GLY A 26 -12.92 -8.41 5.05
N ILE A 27 -12.33 -7.20 4.98
CA ILE A 27 -10.87 -7.02 5.00
C ILE A 27 -10.31 -7.44 6.37
N ARG A 28 -10.92 -6.98 7.47
CA ARG A 28 -10.51 -7.35 8.84
C ARG A 28 -10.60 -8.86 9.03
N GLN A 29 -11.70 -9.48 8.62
CA GLN A 29 -11.88 -10.93 8.68
C GLN A 29 -10.78 -11.66 7.91
N TYR A 30 -10.47 -11.24 6.69
CA TYR A 30 -9.39 -11.84 5.89
C TYR A 30 -8.03 -11.71 6.59
N LEU A 31 -7.72 -10.56 7.18
CA LEU A 31 -6.47 -10.32 7.89
C LEU A 31 -6.31 -11.15 9.18
N THR A 32 -7.43 -11.55 9.81
CA THR A 32 -7.39 -12.46 10.98
C THR A 32 -7.14 -13.93 10.62
N GLN A 33 -7.26 -14.30 9.33
CA GLN A 33 -7.04 -15.68 8.92
C GLN A 33 -5.58 -16.09 9.17
N SER A 34 -5.40 -17.24 9.82
CA SER A 34 -4.07 -17.80 10.05
C SER A 34 -3.36 -18.00 8.72
N ARG A 35 -2.22 -17.30 8.55
CA ARG A 35 -1.38 -17.47 7.39
C ARG A 35 -0.58 -18.74 7.60
N SER A 36 -0.75 -19.74 6.73
CA SER A 36 0.07 -20.96 6.76
C SER A 36 1.57 -20.63 6.67
N SER A 37 1.92 -19.52 6.04
CA SER A 37 3.27 -18.96 6.01
C SER A 37 3.74 -18.40 7.35
N LEU A 38 2.95 -18.30 8.40
CA LEU A 38 3.36 -17.81 9.72
C LEU A 38 3.00 -18.78 10.85
N SER A 39 2.61 -20.02 10.50
CA SER A 39 2.37 -21.06 11.51
C SER A 39 3.66 -21.34 12.30
N PRO A 40 3.61 -21.70 13.59
CA PRO A 40 4.81 -22.05 14.36
C PRO A 40 5.66 -23.16 13.73
N SER A 41 5.03 -24.06 12.95
CA SER A 41 5.70 -25.11 12.18
C SER A 41 6.48 -24.61 10.96
N ARG A 42 6.20 -23.40 10.48
CA ARG A 42 6.88 -22.76 9.35
C ARG A 42 7.62 -21.48 9.73
N TRP A 43 7.31 -20.86 10.86
CA TRP A 43 7.95 -19.69 11.41
C TRP A 43 8.52 -20.06 12.79
N SER A 44 9.77 -20.47 12.77
CA SER A 44 10.51 -20.93 13.93
C SER A 44 10.93 -19.78 14.85
N GLU A 45 11.23 -20.10 16.12
CA GLU A 45 11.84 -19.15 17.05
C GLU A 45 13.18 -18.60 16.51
N SER A 46 13.92 -19.39 15.71
CA SER A 46 15.13 -18.91 15.05
C SER A 46 14.86 -17.87 13.97
N GLU A 47 13.79 -18.02 13.17
CA GLU A 47 13.36 -17.00 12.21
C GLU A 47 12.89 -15.72 12.91
N PHE A 48 12.18 -15.85 14.04
CA PHE A 48 11.81 -14.68 14.84
C PHE A 48 13.03 -13.96 15.44
N LYS A 49 14.01 -14.71 15.96
CA LYS A 49 15.29 -14.14 16.44
C LYS A 49 16.08 -13.50 15.29
N GLN A 50 16.03 -14.05 14.08
CA GLN A 50 16.62 -13.45 12.90
C GLN A 50 15.94 -12.11 12.57
N PHE A 51 14.60 -12.07 12.54
CA PHE A 51 13.85 -10.82 12.35
C PHE A 51 14.28 -9.75 13.35
N LYS A 52 14.29 -10.06 14.65
CA LYS A 52 14.72 -9.09 15.69
C LYS A 52 16.14 -8.59 15.46
N ARG A 53 17.06 -9.46 15.03
CA ARG A 53 18.46 -9.10 14.78
C ARG A 53 18.58 -8.19 13.56
N GLU A 54 17.89 -8.50 12.47
CA GLU A 54 17.92 -7.68 11.25
C GLU A 54 17.26 -6.33 11.47
N ASP A 55 16.12 -6.28 12.17
CA ASP A 55 15.46 -5.04 12.55
C ASP A 55 16.37 -4.14 13.40
N LEU A 56 17.01 -4.69 14.45
CA LEU A 56 17.97 -3.93 15.28
C LEU A 56 19.18 -3.40 14.49
N ARG A 57 19.59 -4.09 13.42
CA ARG A 57 20.77 -3.72 12.59
C ARG A 57 20.40 -2.84 11.39
N ALA A 58 19.11 -2.64 11.12
CA ALA A 58 18.63 -1.87 9.99
C ALA A 58 18.70 -0.37 10.27
N GLY A 59 19.91 0.18 10.18
CA GLY A 59 20.18 1.62 10.37
C GLY A 59 19.75 2.54 9.21
N SER A 60 19.12 2.00 8.16
CA SER A 60 18.65 2.78 7.01
C SER A 60 17.40 2.17 6.37
N GLU A 61 16.61 3.00 5.66
CA GLU A 61 15.40 2.57 4.97
C GLU A 61 15.70 1.44 3.98
N SER A 62 16.81 1.54 3.23
CA SER A 62 17.24 0.49 2.30
C SER A 62 17.55 -0.84 3.01
N ARG A 63 18.18 -0.81 4.20
CA ARG A 63 18.44 -2.04 4.97
C ARG A 63 17.15 -2.67 5.49
N VAL A 64 16.17 -1.86 5.88
CA VAL A 64 14.82 -2.36 6.23
C VAL A 64 14.20 -3.08 5.04
N MET A 65 14.23 -2.46 3.86
CA MET A 65 13.62 -3.04 2.66
C MET A 65 14.32 -4.32 2.17
N ILE A 66 15.64 -4.46 2.35
CA ILE A 66 16.42 -5.60 1.86
C ILE A 66 16.54 -6.74 2.89
N ASN A 67 16.53 -6.44 4.19
CA ASN A 67 16.77 -7.47 5.22
C ASN A 67 15.53 -7.80 6.05
N VAL A 68 14.63 -6.84 6.27
CA VAL A 68 13.53 -6.99 7.24
C VAL A 68 12.21 -7.30 6.56
N VAL A 69 11.79 -6.47 5.59
CA VAL A 69 10.56 -6.67 4.81
C VAL A 69 10.48 -8.07 4.19
N PRO A 70 11.56 -8.63 3.63
CA PRO A 70 11.64 -10.02 3.18
C PRO A 70 11.23 -11.10 4.18
N LEU A 71 11.61 -10.92 5.44
CA LEU A 71 11.29 -11.86 6.50
C LEU A 71 9.79 -11.79 6.83
N ILE A 72 9.21 -10.58 6.83
CA ILE A 72 7.77 -10.38 7.06
C ILE A 72 6.93 -10.89 5.88
N ALA A 73 7.33 -10.53 4.67
CA ALA A 73 6.63 -10.89 3.44
C ALA A 73 6.77 -12.38 3.10
N ARG A 74 7.82 -13.04 3.63
CA ARG A 74 8.30 -14.37 3.28
C ARG A 74 8.45 -14.50 1.77
N PHE A 75 9.58 -14.02 1.25
CA PHE A 75 9.95 -14.14 -0.16
C PHE A 75 9.63 -15.53 -0.70
N LYS A 76 8.59 -15.63 -1.53
CA LYS A 76 8.36 -16.72 -2.49
C LYS A 76 7.08 -16.61 -3.30
N ASP A 77 6.21 -15.62 -3.11
CA ASP A 77 5.05 -15.52 -3.99
C ASP A 77 5.40 -14.78 -5.30
N ARG A 78 6.00 -15.52 -6.24
CA ARG A 78 6.24 -15.07 -7.63
C ARG A 78 4.94 -14.82 -8.40
N ARG A 79 3.77 -15.11 -7.82
CA ARG A 79 2.47 -14.87 -8.47
C ARG A 79 2.11 -13.40 -8.59
N TYR A 80 2.72 -12.53 -7.77
CA TYR A 80 2.41 -11.10 -7.79
C TYR A 80 3.55 -10.30 -8.40
N ASN A 81 3.20 -9.43 -9.36
CA ASN A 81 4.17 -8.52 -9.94
C ASN A 81 4.47 -7.40 -8.95
N THR A 82 5.75 -7.21 -8.63
CA THR A 82 6.18 -6.26 -7.60
C THR A 82 7.46 -5.55 -8.00
N THR A 83 7.61 -4.33 -7.52
CA THR A 83 8.85 -3.57 -7.59
C THR A 83 8.87 -2.56 -6.44
N GLY A 84 9.93 -1.76 -6.33
CA GLY A 84 10.11 -0.86 -5.20
C GLY A 84 11.22 0.15 -5.45
N ASP A 85 11.22 1.24 -4.69
CA ASP A 85 12.16 2.36 -4.79
C ASP A 85 12.23 3.00 -6.20
N ILE A 86 11.11 2.91 -6.94
CA ILE A 86 10.96 3.49 -8.26
C ILE A 86 9.81 4.52 -8.22
N PRO A 87 10.03 5.76 -8.69
CA PRO A 87 8.97 6.77 -8.73
C PRO A 87 7.78 6.34 -9.61
N LEU A 88 6.55 6.52 -9.11
CA LEU A 88 5.32 6.30 -9.89
C LEU A 88 5.02 7.51 -10.77
N ASN A 89 5.92 7.77 -11.72
CA ASN A 89 5.81 8.89 -12.68
C ASN A 89 4.72 8.70 -13.75
N ASN A 90 4.11 7.51 -13.80
CA ASN A 90 2.99 7.18 -14.68
C ASN A 90 1.61 7.40 -14.04
N MET A 91 1.56 7.86 -12.78
CA MET A 91 0.32 8.17 -12.08
C MET A 91 0.18 9.69 -11.95
N GLU A 92 -1.03 10.19 -12.21
CA GLU A 92 -1.33 11.60 -12.02
C GLU A 92 -1.21 11.97 -10.54
N LYS A 93 -0.47 13.04 -10.26
CA LYS A 93 -0.39 13.61 -8.91
C LYS A 93 -1.72 14.28 -8.58
N PHE A 94 -2.15 14.19 -7.34
CA PHE A 94 -3.32 14.96 -6.91
C PHE A 94 -3.03 16.47 -6.74
N HIS A 95 -1.76 16.87 -6.67
CA HIS A 95 -1.36 18.29 -6.57
C HIS A 95 0.03 18.50 -7.21
N PRO A 96 0.24 19.57 -8.00
CA PRO A 96 1.50 19.79 -8.74
C PRO A 96 2.72 19.93 -7.83
N ASN A 97 2.54 20.52 -6.64
CA ASN A 97 3.64 20.77 -5.70
C ASN A 97 4.00 19.55 -4.84
N VAL A 98 3.31 18.42 -5.00
CA VAL A 98 3.66 17.19 -4.28
C VAL A 98 4.71 16.42 -5.06
N THR A 99 5.74 15.94 -4.36
CA THR A 99 6.79 15.12 -4.97
C THR A 99 6.20 13.84 -5.55
N THR A 100 6.74 13.36 -6.67
CA THR A 100 6.33 12.07 -7.23
C THR A 100 6.50 10.97 -6.17
N PRO A 101 5.46 10.16 -5.90
CA PRO A 101 5.53 9.09 -4.90
C PRO A 101 6.61 8.09 -5.28
N LYS A 102 7.31 7.57 -4.27
CA LYS A 102 8.32 6.52 -4.44
C LYS A 102 8.17 5.51 -3.30
N PRO A 103 7.24 4.55 -3.42
CA PRO A 103 7.06 3.51 -2.40
C PRO A 103 8.30 2.63 -2.32
N GLY A 104 8.65 2.17 -1.11
CA GLY A 104 9.76 1.24 -0.91
C GLY A 104 9.47 -0.12 -1.54
N LEU A 105 8.20 -0.52 -1.58
CA LEU A 105 7.71 -1.71 -2.25
C LEU A 105 6.26 -1.49 -2.66
N TYR A 106 5.86 -2.01 -3.80
CA TYR A 106 4.47 -2.02 -4.24
C TYR A 106 4.15 -3.21 -5.13
N TYR A 107 2.89 -3.61 -5.13
CA TYR A 107 2.33 -4.71 -5.92
C TYR A 107 1.17 -4.20 -6.77
N GLY A 108 0.96 -4.87 -7.90
CA GLY A 108 -0.15 -4.63 -8.82
C GLY A 108 -0.28 -5.77 -9.80
N ALA A 109 -1.09 -5.57 -10.84
CA ALA A 109 -1.23 -6.57 -11.90
C ALA A 109 0.06 -6.71 -12.70
N SER A 110 0.33 -7.92 -13.19
CA SER A 110 1.36 -8.13 -14.21
C SER A 110 0.92 -7.47 -15.52
N PRO A 111 1.82 -6.81 -16.27
CA PRO A 111 1.53 -6.34 -17.63
C PRO A 111 0.90 -7.42 -18.52
N SER A 112 1.30 -8.69 -18.33
CA SER A 112 0.76 -9.82 -19.08
C SER A 112 -0.73 -10.13 -18.78
N GLN A 113 -1.30 -9.56 -17.71
CA GLN A 113 -2.73 -9.71 -17.37
C GLN A 113 -3.59 -8.63 -18.04
N VAL A 114 -2.97 -7.65 -18.67
CA VAL A 114 -3.67 -6.58 -19.40
C VAL A 114 -3.95 -7.05 -20.83
N ASP A 115 -5.00 -6.55 -21.46
CA ASP A 115 -5.32 -6.82 -22.87
C ASP A 115 -4.12 -6.51 -23.78
N SER A 116 -3.79 -7.41 -24.71
CA SER A 116 -2.62 -7.29 -25.58
C SER A 116 -2.61 -6.02 -26.41
N ARG A 117 -3.78 -5.43 -26.69
CA ARG A 117 -3.90 -4.17 -27.45
C ARG A 117 -3.28 -2.96 -26.75
N VAL A 118 -3.05 -3.03 -25.44
CA VAL A 118 -2.42 -1.96 -24.66
C VAL A 118 -1.16 -2.44 -23.95
N GLN A 119 -0.75 -3.70 -24.14
CA GLN A 119 0.44 -4.27 -23.48
C GLN A 119 1.75 -3.58 -23.92
N ASP A 120 1.84 -3.16 -25.18
CA ASP A 120 3.02 -2.48 -25.71
C ASP A 120 3.16 -1.03 -25.20
N ASP A 121 2.05 -0.43 -24.76
CA ASP A 121 1.99 0.94 -24.25
C ASP A 121 2.21 1.03 -22.73
N ILE A 122 2.24 -0.11 -22.03
CA ILE A 122 2.44 -0.16 -20.58
C ILE A 122 3.87 -0.56 -20.23
N SER A 123 4.44 0.13 -19.23
CA SER A 123 5.77 -0.21 -18.72
C SER A 123 5.80 -1.65 -18.17
N ARG A 124 7.00 -2.25 -18.08
CA ARG A 124 7.19 -3.58 -17.44
C ARG A 124 6.91 -3.60 -15.93
N ARG A 125 6.49 -2.48 -15.32
CA ARG A 125 6.20 -2.33 -13.89
C ARG A 125 4.80 -2.88 -13.56
N PRO A 126 4.46 -3.09 -12.27
CA PRO A 126 3.10 -3.43 -11.88
C PRO A 126 2.09 -2.41 -12.41
N VAL A 127 1.06 -2.93 -13.08
CA VAL A 127 -0.05 -2.16 -13.63
C VAL A 127 -1.07 -1.93 -12.53
N VAL A 128 -1.52 -0.69 -12.37
CA VAL A 128 -2.52 -0.29 -11.37
C VAL A 128 -2.11 -0.78 -9.98
N PRO A 129 -0.98 -0.28 -9.45
CA PRO A 129 -0.53 -0.71 -8.14
C PRO A 129 -1.58 -0.33 -7.09
N ASN A 130 -1.88 -1.28 -6.21
CA ASN A 130 -2.93 -1.15 -5.19
C ASN A 130 -2.53 -1.73 -3.83
N SER A 131 -1.26 -2.14 -3.70
CA SER A 131 -0.65 -2.52 -2.43
C SER A 131 0.70 -1.85 -2.32
N PHE A 132 0.93 -1.10 -1.24
CA PHE A 132 2.11 -0.25 -1.09
C PHE A 132 2.72 -0.39 0.30
N LEU A 133 4.05 -0.24 0.39
CA LEU A 133 4.78 -0.21 1.66
C LEU A 133 5.76 0.97 1.69
N ALA A 134 5.66 1.75 2.76
CA ALA A 134 6.64 2.75 3.17
C ALA A 134 7.44 2.19 4.37
N GLY A 135 8.72 1.88 4.15
CA GLY A 135 9.61 1.38 5.20
C GLY A 135 10.49 2.49 5.76
N LYS A 136 10.58 2.59 7.09
CA LYS A 136 11.50 3.46 7.81
C LYS A 136 12.42 2.65 8.71
N ALA A 137 13.67 3.08 8.77
CA ALA A 137 14.62 2.61 9.78
C ALA A 137 14.15 3.00 11.17
N LYS A 138 14.77 2.40 12.20
CA LYS A 138 14.54 2.77 13.60
C LYS A 138 14.75 4.26 13.90
N SER A 139 15.75 4.88 13.26
CA SER A 139 16.02 6.32 13.35
C SER A 139 15.09 7.18 12.48
N GLY A 140 14.22 6.55 11.70
CA GLY A 140 13.27 7.21 10.84
C GLY A 140 11.99 7.63 11.58
N ASN A 141 11.27 8.53 10.95
CA ASN A 141 10.05 9.11 11.50
C ASN A 141 8.82 8.27 11.11
N ALA A 142 8.17 7.64 12.09
CA ALA A 142 6.99 6.79 11.86
C ALA A 142 5.81 7.58 11.25
N ASP A 143 5.65 8.85 11.63
CA ASP A 143 4.64 9.77 11.06
C ASP A 143 4.94 10.08 9.58
N VAL A 144 6.21 10.16 9.17
CA VAL A 144 6.59 10.25 7.75
C VAL A 144 6.20 8.98 7.01
N ALA A 145 6.43 7.79 7.59
CA ALA A 145 6.02 6.51 6.99
C ALA A 145 4.50 6.46 6.79
N GLN A 146 3.73 6.90 7.78
CA GLN A 146 2.27 6.95 7.72
C GLN A 146 1.78 7.92 6.64
N ARG A 147 2.33 9.15 6.58
CA ARG A 147 1.98 10.13 5.53
C ARG A 147 2.31 9.63 4.12
N GLN A 148 3.46 8.97 3.96
CA GLN A 148 3.82 8.32 2.69
C GLN A 148 2.85 7.17 2.35
N GLY A 149 2.49 6.33 3.31
CA GLY A 149 1.49 5.28 3.15
C GLY A 149 0.15 5.84 2.69
N MET A 150 -0.35 6.89 3.36
CA MET A 150 -1.58 7.59 3.01
C MET A 150 -1.51 8.19 1.59
N TYR A 151 -0.38 8.78 1.20
CA TYR A 151 -0.20 9.29 -0.15
C TYR A 151 -0.27 8.15 -1.19
N HIS A 152 0.49 7.08 -1.01
CA HIS A 152 0.50 5.95 -1.93
C HIS A 152 -0.89 5.30 -2.02
N GLY A 153 -1.57 5.14 -0.88
CA GLY A 153 -2.94 4.61 -0.81
C GLY A 153 -3.94 5.45 -1.58
N ALA A 154 -3.90 6.79 -1.43
CA ALA A 154 -4.77 7.71 -2.16
C ALA A 154 -4.56 7.63 -3.68
N LEU A 155 -3.32 7.48 -4.14
CA LEU A 155 -3.04 7.32 -5.56
C LEU A 155 -3.57 5.99 -6.10
N GLY A 156 -3.34 4.88 -5.40
CA GLY A 156 -3.88 3.58 -5.80
C GLY A 156 -5.41 3.59 -5.85
N ALA A 157 -6.06 4.16 -4.84
CA ALA A 157 -7.52 4.24 -4.76
C ALA A 157 -8.09 5.08 -5.92
N ARG A 158 -7.50 6.25 -6.21
CA ARG A 158 -7.91 7.09 -7.35
C ARG A 158 -7.69 6.38 -8.69
N SER A 159 -6.59 5.65 -8.86
CA SER A 159 -6.34 4.89 -10.08
C SER A 159 -7.34 3.76 -10.30
N ILE A 160 -7.66 2.99 -9.25
CA ILE A 160 -8.70 1.96 -9.34
C ILE A 160 -10.06 2.60 -9.63
N HIS A 161 -10.40 3.68 -8.94
CA HIS A 161 -11.68 4.38 -9.15
C HIS A 161 -11.84 4.89 -10.58
N LYS A 162 -10.77 5.45 -11.18
CA LYS A 162 -10.78 5.86 -12.60
C LYS A 162 -11.02 4.68 -13.55
N LEU A 163 -10.51 3.50 -13.22
CA LEU A 163 -10.71 2.30 -14.05
C LEU A 163 -12.12 1.74 -13.90
N GLN A 164 -12.64 1.70 -12.68
CA GLN A 164 -14.01 1.26 -12.41
C GLN A 164 -15.04 2.15 -13.11
N ASN A 165 -14.70 3.44 -13.30
CA ASN A 165 -15.55 4.42 -13.98
C ASN A 165 -15.14 4.69 -15.43
N TYR A 166 -14.32 3.84 -16.05
CA TYR A 166 -13.92 4.02 -17.44
C TYR A 166 -15.14 3.92 -18.38
N GLY A 167 -15.37 4.98 -19.17
CA GLY A 167 -16.53 5.07 -20.08
C GLY A 167 -17.86 5.41 -19.39
N ILE A 168 -17.87 5.66 -18.08
CA ILE A 168 -19.07 6.08 -17.35
C ILE A 168 -19.12 7.61 -17.29
N THR A 169 -20.25 8.20 -17.70
CA THR A 169 -20.43 9.67 -17.73
C THR A 169 -20.46 10.29 -16.33
N THR A 170 -21.10 9.62 -15.38
CA THR A 170 -21.22 10.08 -13.98
C THR A 170 -20.51 9.08 -13.07
N PRO A 171 -19.40 9.46 -12.41
CA PRO A 171 -18.66 8.55 -11.54
C PRO A 171 -19.54 7.97 -10.42
N THR A 172 -19.40 6.66 -10.22
CA THR A 172 -20.06 5.90 -9.17
C THR A 172 -19.08 5.57 -8.05
N TYR A 173 -19.57 5.58 -6.82
CA TYR A 173 -18.80 5.31 -5.61
C TYR A 173 -19.49 4.19 -4.83
N ASP A 174 -18.87 3.03 -4.77
CA ASP A 174 -19.41 1.87 -4.04
C ASP A 174 -19.03 1.84 -2.56
N GLY A 175 -18.14 2.77 -2.16
CA GLY A 175 -17.60 2.90 -0.80
C GLY A 175 -16.59 1.84 -0.42
N ASN A 176 -16.19 0.95 -1.33
CA ASN A 176 -15.26 -0.14 -1.00
C ASN A 176 -13.80 0.30 -1.07
N ALA A 177 -12.96 -0.25 -0.21
CA ALA A 177 -11.52 -0.14 -0.30
C ALA A 177 -10.96 -1.23 -1.22
N TYR A 178 -10.23 -0.78 -2.25
CA TYR A 178 -9.52 -1.64 -3.19
C TYR A 178 -8.00 -1.49 -3.11
N THR A 179 -7.54 -0.57 -2.27
CA THR A 179 -6.12 -0.26 -2.07
C THR A 179 -5.73 -0.45 -0.62
N ILE A 180 -4.62 -1.15 -0.41
CA ILE A 180 -3.97 -1.31 0.88
C ILE A 180 -2.65 -0.54 0.83
N SER A 181 -2.37 0.24 1.87
CA SER A 181 -1.04 0.79 2.10
C SER A 181 -0.53 0.30 3.45
N SER A 182 0.77 0.29 3.63
CA SER A 182 1.38 -0.13 4.87
C SER A 182 2.59 0.74 5.19
N SER A 183 2.82 0.93 6.49
CA SER A 183 4.02 1.56 7.01
C SER A 183 4.75 0.58 7.91
N TYR A 184 6.06 0.44 7.72
CA TYR A 184 6.92 -0.31 8.62
C TYR A 184 7.91 0.62 9.30
N CYS A 185 8.02 0.56 10.63
CA CYS A 185 9.02 1.30 11.40
C CYS A 185 9.27 0.60 12.74
N ASP A 186 10.55 0.42 13.11
CA ASP A 186 11.01 -0.12 14.42
C ASP A 186 10.22 -1.36 14.88
N GLY A 187 10.27 -2.43 14.09
CA GLY A 187 9.56 -3.68 14.41
C GLY A 187 8.05 -3.67 14.17
N GLN A 188 7.42 -2.53 13.85
CA GLN A 188 5.96 -2.43 13.71
C GLN A 188 5.53 -2.25 12.26
N LEU A 189 4.61 -3.11 11.81
CA LEU A 189 3.86 -2.94 10.57
C LEU A 189 2.46 -2.42 10.90
N LYS A 190 2.07 -1.30 10.30
CA LYS A 190 0.69 -0.81 10.29
C LYS A 190 0.14 -0.90 8.88
N MET A 191 -1.10 -1.36 8.74
CA MET A 191 -1.80 -1.47 7.47
C MET A 191 -3.00 -0.54 7.45
N TYR A 192 -3.23 0.10 6.32
CA TYR A 192 -4.34 1.03 6.11
C TYR A 192 -5.06 0.64 4.82
N THR A 193 -6.36 0.86 4.81
CA THR A 193 -7.19 0.76 3.61
C THR A 193 -7.56 2.15 3.12
N THR A 194 -7.61 2.35 1.82
CA THR A 194 -8.06 3.62 1.24
C THR A 194 -9.23 3.37 0.30
N HIS A 195 -10.31 4.11 0.51
CA HIS A 195 -11.51 4.09 -0.34
C HIS A 195 -11.79 5.50 -0.88
N THR A 196 -12.56 5.56 -1.97
CA THR A 196 -13.05 6.82 -2.53
C THR A 196 -14.49 7.04 -2.08
N ALA A 197 -14.79 8.27 -1.68
CA ALA A 197 -16.15 8.75 -1.44
C ALA A 197 -16.43 9.96 -2.34
N PRO A 198 -17.72 10.28 -2.60
CA PRO A 198 -18.09 11.58 -3.15
C PRO A 198 -17.49 12.71 -2.31
N LEU A 199 -17.22 13.86 -2.94
CA LEU A 199 -16.83 15.05 -2.18
C LEU A 199 -18.00 15.45 -1.27
N LEU A 200 -17.69 15.69 0.01
CA LEU A 200 -18.57 16.32 0.98
C LEU A 200 -18.88 17.76 0.54
#